data_AF-A0A7X8CUV6-F1
#
_entry.id   AF-A0A7X8CUV6-F1
#
_cell.length_a   1.000
_cell.length_b   1.000
_cell.length_c   1.000
_cell.angle_alpha   90.00
_cell.angle_beta   90.00
_cell.angle_gamma   90.00
#
_symmetry.space_group_name_H-M   'P 1'
#
loop_
_entity.id
_entity.type
_entity.pdbx_description
1 polymer ?
#
loop_
_entity_poly.entity_id
_entity_poly.type
_entity_poly.pdbx_seq_one_letter_code
_entity_poly.pdbx_strand_id
1 'polypeptide(L)'
;MHPRPKLFVSRCLGFEACRYNGAVIEDPLVAKLAAFCAVATACPEKDTGLGVPRHPVRLARAGGAIRMIQPATGLDHSEAMTTYSAAKAAELAGTAPGSTRPPAGLP
;
A
#
# COMPACT_ATOMS: atom_id res chain seq x y z
N MET A 1 -22.81 -12.44 15.84
CA MET A 1 -22.14 -11.52 14.88
C MET A 1 -20.65 -11.83 14.90
N HIS A 2 -20.04 -12.11 13.76
CA HIS A 2 -18.59 -12.29 13.67
C HIS A 2 -17.91 -10.91 13.55
N PRO A 3 -16.76 -10.67 14.21
CA PRO A 3 -16.03 -9.42 14.06
C PRO A 3 -15.56 -9.27 12.61
N ARG A 4 -15.67 -8.05 12.06
CA ARG A 4 -15.12 -7.71 10.74
C ARG A 4 -13.71 -7.16 10.92
N PRO A 5 -12.64 -7.95 10.66
CA PRO A 5 -11.28 -7.47 10.82
C PRO A 5 -10.99 -6.34 9.83
N LYS A 6 -10.12 -5.41 10.23
CA LYS A 6 -9.64 -4.36 9.33
C LYS A 6 -8.52 -4.94 8.46
N LEU A 7 -8.66 -4.80 7.14
CA LEU A 7 -7.70 -5.29 6.17
C LEU A 7 -7.17 -4.13 5.35
N PHE A 8 -5.86 -3.96 5.30
CA PHE A 8 -5.23 -2.98 4.44
C PHE A 8 -4.74 -3.65 3.15
N VAL A 9 -5.11 -3.09 1.99
CA VAL A 9 -4.75 -3.63 0.68
C VAL A 9 -4.31 -2.51 -0.25
N SER A 10 -3.26 -2.74 -1.05
CA SER A 10 -2.87 -1.79 -2.10
C SER A 10 -4.02 -1.56 -3.08
N ARG A 11 -4.31 -0.30 -3.40
CA ARG A 11 -5.50 0.08 -4.19
C ARG A 11 -5.52 -0.51 -5.61
N CYS A 12 -4.35 -0.83 -6.17
CA CYS A 12 -4.24 -1.47 -7.48
C CYS A 12 -4.74 -2.93 -7.52
N LEU A 13 -4.95 -3.57 -6.37
CA LEU A 13 -5.48 -4.93 -6.24
C LEU A 13 -7.02 -4.92 -6.25
N GLY A 14 -7.59 -4.59 -7.41
CA GLY A 14 -9.03 -4.73 -7.66
C GLY A 14 -9.89 -3.51 -7.33
N PHE A 15 -9.31 -2.41 -6.83
CA PHE A 15 -10.10 -1.22 -6.43
C PHE A 15 -9.96 -0.03 -7.38
N GLU A 16 -8.75 0.26 -7.86
CA GLU A 16 -8.51 1.40 -8.75
C GLU A 16 -7.38 1.11 -9.75
N ALA A 17 -7.51 1.65 -10.96
CA ALA A 17 -6.49 1.64 -12.01
C ALA A 17 -5.31 2.59 -11.67
N CYS A 18 -4.64 2.36 -10.53
CA CYS A 18 -3.61 3.26 -10.01
C CYS A 18 -2.17 2.74 -10.18
N ARG A 19 -1.99 1.60 -10.88
CA ARG A 19 -0.68 1.05 -11.21
C ARG A 19 0.06 1.96 -12.19
N TYR A 20 1.39 1.85 -12.26
CA TYR A 20 2.21 2.69 -13.15
C TYR A 20 1.79 2.63 -14.62
N ASN A 21 1.27 1.49 -15.08
CA ASN A 21 0.78 1.27 -16.44
C ASN A 21 -0.74 1.48 -16.59
N GLY A 22 -1.43 1.99 -15.56
CA GLY A 22 -2.87 2.16 -15.56
C GLY A 22 -3.69 0.87 -15.46
N ALA A 23 -3.06 -0.28 -15.18
CA ALA A 23 -3.79 -1.52 -15.00
C ALA A 23 -4.40 -1.65 -13.59
N VAL A 24 -5.48 -2.42 -13.50
CA VAL A 24 -6.02 -2.99 -12.26
C VAL A 24 -5.62 -4.47 -12.22
N ILE A 25 -5.19 -4.95 -11.06
CA ILE A 25 -4.91 -6.37 -10.85
C ILE A 25 -6.11 -6.94 -10.11
N GLU A 26 -6.85 -7.84 -10.75
CA GLU A 26 -7.89 -8.59 -10.06
C GLU A 26 -7.25 -9.73 -9.25
N ASP A 27 -7.38 -9.66 -7.93
CA ASP A 27 -6.90 -10.71 -7.03
C ASP A 27 -8.11 -11.42 -6.39
N PRO A 28 -8.34 -12.72 -6.71
CA PRO A 28 -9.48 -13.47 -6.20
C PRO A 28 -9.51 -13.61 -4.67
N LEU A 29 -8.35 -13.59 -4.00
CA LEU A 29 -8.28 -13.67 -2.54
C LEU A 29 -8.71 -12.34 -1.93
N VAL A 30 -8.24 -11.20 -2.46
CA VAL A 30 -8.67 -9.86 -2.02
C VAL A 30 -10.18 -9.70 -2.20
N ALA A 31 -10.74 -10.10 -3.35
CA ALA A 31 -12.17 -10.02 -3.60
C ALA A 31 -12.99 -10.82 -2.58
N LYS A 32 -12.55 -12.05 -2.25
CA LYS A 32 -13.20 -12.89 -1.24
C LYS A 32 -13.10 -12.28 0.16
N LEU A 33 -11.92 -11.79 0.55
CA LEU A 33 -11.71 -11.21 1.88
C LEU A 33 -12.46 -9.88 2.06
N ALA A 34 -12.59 -9.08 1.02
CA ALA A 34 -13.28 -7.78 1.07
C ALA A 34 -14.75 -7.91 1.52
N ALA A 35 -15.41 -9.03 1.22
CA ALA A 35 -16.77 -9.30 1.67
C ALA A 35 -16.89 -9.45 3.20
N PHE A 36 -15.82 -9.89 3.87
CA PHE A 36 -15.82 -10.18 5.32
C PHE A 36 -15.08 -9.13 6.15
N CYS A 37 -14.18 -8.37 5.53
CA CYS A 37 -13.32 -7.39 6.20
C CYS A 37 -13.85 -5.95 6.07
N ALA A 38 -13.41 -5.07 6.95
CA ALA A 38 -13.44 -3.62 6.73
C ALA A 38 -12.15 -3.23 5.98
N VAL A 39 -12.26 -3.00 4.68
CA VAL A 39 -11.07 -2.79 3.84
C VAL A 39 -10.67 -1.31 3.80
N ALA A 40 -9.41 -1.03 4.09
CA ALA A 40 -8.75 0.25 3.83
C ALA A 40 -7.77 0.09 2.68
N THR A 41 -7.70 1.07 1.78
CA THR A 41 -6.81 1.01 0.61
C THR A 41 -5.99 2.28 0.44
N ALA A 42 -4.78 2.12 -0.08
CA ALA A 42 -3.92 3.25 -0.46
C ALA A 42 -3.05 2.90 -1.66
N CYS A 43 -2.63 3.93 -2.40
CA CYS A 43 -1.59 3.81 -3.40
C CYS A 43 -0.61 4.96 -3.17
N PRO A 44 0.51 4.70 -2.46
CA PRO A 44 1.40 5.77 -2.07
C PRO A 44 1.92 6.53 -3.29
N GLU A 45 2.28 5.84 -4.38
CA GLU A 45 2.77 6.48 -5.61
C GLU A 45 1.76 7.45 -6.24
N LYS A 46 0.48 7.07 -6.32
CA LYS A 46 -0.56 7.95 -6.86
C LYS A 46 -0.87 9.09 -5.89
N ASP A 47 -0.97 8.78 -4.60
CA ASP A 47 -1.35 9.73 -3.56
C ASP A 47 -0.22 10.75 -3.29
N THR A 48 1.05 10.41 -3.56
CA THR A 48 2.19 11.35 -3.56
C THR A 48 2.36 12.12 -4.88
N GLY A 49 1.43 11.96 -5.83
CA GLY A 49 1.38 12.79 -7.04
C GLY A 49 2.14 12.29 -8.26
N LEU A 50 2.63 11.03 -8.30
CA LEU A 50 3.32 10.52 -9.50
C LEU A 50 2.36 10.30 -10.69
N GLY A 51 1.05 10.36 -10.47
CA GLY A 51 0.04 10.21 -11.53
C GLY A 51 -0.08 8.78 -12.08
N VAL A 52 -0.94 8.64 -13.10
CA VAL A 52 -1.20 7.39 -13.83
C VAL A 52 -1.54 7.72 -15.29
N PRO A 53 -0.87 7.14 -16.30
CA PRO A 53 0.31 6.28 -16.19
C PRO A 53 1.56 7.07 -15.76
N ARG A 54 2.57 6.36 -15.25
CA ARG A 54 3.86 6.93 -14.81
C ARG A 54 5.03 6.01 -15.14
N HIS A 55 6.23 6.57 -15.20
CA HIS A 55 7.42 5.73 -15.34
C HIS A 55 7.66 4.92 -14.05
N PRO A 56 8.21 3.69 -14.16
CA PRO A 56 8.56 2.89 -13.00
C PRO A 56 9.54 3.60 -12.06
N VAL A 57 9.39 3.33 -10.78
CA VAL A 57 10.29 3.78 -9.71
C VAL A 57 11.13 2.60 -9.22
N ARG A 58 12.33 2.88 -8.72
CA ARG A 58 13.26 1.88 -8.19
C ARG A 58 13.74 2.31 -6.81
N LEU A 59 13.77 1.34 -5.90
CA LEU A 59 14.44 1.51 -4.62
C LEU A 59 15.92 1.17 -4.80
N ALA A 60 16.80 2.09 -4.42
CA ALA A 60 18.24 1.93 -4.46
C ALA A 60 18.84 2.30 -3.11
N ARG A 61 19.91 1.62 -2.70
CA ARG A 61 20.64 1.98 -1.48
C ARG A 61 21.78 2.92 -1.86
N ALA A 62 21.80 4.12 -1.29
CA ALA A 62 22.83 5.13 -1.55
C ALA A 62 23.17 5.87 -0.25
N GLY A 63 24.45 5.95 0.10
CA GLY A 63 24.91 6.67 1.30
C GLY A 63 24.29 6.14 2.61
N GLY A 64 24.00 4.84 2.69
CA GLY A 64 23.37 4.22 3.87
C GLY A 64 21.84 4.36 3.94
N ALA A 65 21.22 5.16 3.07
CA ALA A 65 19.77 5.34 3.02
C ALA A 65 19.14 4.58 1.84
N ILE A 66 17.86 4.23 1.97
CA ILE A 66 17.03 3.76 0.85
C ILE A 66 16.49 4.99 0.14
N ARG A 67 16.70 5.05 -1.17
CA ARG A 67 16.21 6.11 -2.06
C ARG A 67 15.22 5.55 -3.06
N MET A 68 14.14 6.28 -3.32
CA MET A 68 13.14 5.94 -4.32
C MET A 68 13.31 6.85 -5.54
N ILE A 69 13.97 6.33 -6.58
CA ILE A 69 14.34 7.09 -7.77
C ILE A 69 13.50 6.64 -8.96
N GLN A 70 13.07 7.59 -9.80
CA GLN A 70 12.44 7.31 -11.09
C GLN A 70 13.50 7.35 -12.21
N PRO A 71 14.00 6.20 -12.72
CA PRO A 71 15.17 6.19 -13.60
C PRO A 71 14.99 6.97 -14.91
N ALA A 72 13.76 7.02 -15.42
CA ALA A 72 13.46 7.73 -16.66
C ALA A 72 13.57 9.26 -16.55
N THR A 73 13.36 9.82 -15.35
CA THR A 73 13.37 11.28 -15.12
C THR A 73 14.52 11.72 -14.20
N GLY A 74 15.15 10.79 -13.49
CA GLY A 74 16.16 11.08 -12.47
C GLY A 74 15.60 11.67 -11.17
N LEU A 75 14.27 11.82 -11.04
CA LEU A 75 13.64 12.41 -9.86
C LEU A 75 13.76 11.49 -8.64
N ASP A 76 14.06 12.09 -7.49
CA ASP A 76 14.08 11.42 -6.19
C ASP A 76 12.76 11.70 -5.45
N HIS A 77 11.98 10.64 -5.21
CA HIS A 77 10.69 10.67 -4.51
C HIS A 77 10.79 10.20 -3.05
N SER A 78 12.01 10.04 -2.52
CA SER A 78 12.25 9.44 -1.19
C SER A 78 11.54 10.18 -0.07
N GLU A 79 11.61 11.52 -0.08
CA GLU A 79 11.04 12.34 0.99
C GLU A 79 9.52 12.25 1.00
N ALA A 80 8.88 12.48 -0.16
CA ALA A 80 7.44 12.37 -0.31
C ALA A 80 6.93 10.98 0.09
N MET A 81 7.63 9.92 -0.34
CA MET A 81 7.28 8.55 -0.01
C MET A 81 7.42 8.25 1.49
N THR A 82 8.50 8.71 2.13
CA THR A 82 8.76 8.50 3.55
C THR A 82 7.72 9.21 4.41
N THR A 83 7.43 10.48 4.09
CA THR A 83 6.43 11.29 4.79
C THR A 83 5.04 10.68 4.67
N TYR A 84 4.62 10.29 3.46
CA TYR A 84 3.34 9.61 3.25
C TYR A 84 3.26 8.29 4.02
N SER A 85 4.31 7.47 3.94
CA SER A 85 4.34 6.15 4.59
C SER A 85 4.25 6.27 6.11
N ALA A 86 4.95 7.22 6.72
CA ALA A 86 4.89 7.49 8.15
C ALA A 86 3.48 7.92 8.58
N ALA A 87 2.88 8.88 7.86
CA ALA A 87 1.53 9.36 8.13
C ALA A 87 0.49 8.23 8.00
N LYS A 88 0.56 7.44 6.92
CA LYS A 88 -0.36 6.32 6.68
C LYS A 88 -0.20 5.22 7.72
N ALA A 89 1.03 4.89 8.12
CA ALA A 89 1.28 3.90 9.17
C ALA A 89 0.67 4.34 10.51
N ALA A 90 0.78 5.62 10.88
CA ALA A 90 0.17 6.17 12.09
C ALA A 90 -1.37 6.11 12.05
N GLU A 91 -1.98 6.45 10.91
CA GLU A 91 -3.43 6.35 10.69
C GLU A 91 -3.94 4.91 10.85
N LEU A 92 -3.20 3.94 10.29
CA LEU A 92 -3.54 2.51 10.37
C LEU A 92 -3.31 1.94 11.78
N ALA A 93 -2.28 2.41 12.50
CA ALA A 93 -2.05 2.02 13.89
C ALA A 93 -3.15 2.53 14.82
N GLY A 94 -3.63 3.76 14.61
CA GLY A 94 -4.74 4.34 15.37
C GLY A 94 -6.09 3.65 15.13
N THR A 95 -6.19 2.80 14.11
CA THR A 95 -7.41 2.05 13.79
C THR A 95 -7.39 0.60 14.25
N ALA A 96 -6.33 0.10 14.89
CA ALA A 96 -6.24 -1.30 15.30
C ALA A 96 -7.39 -1.71 16.26
N PRO A 97 -8.28 -2.64 15.89
CA PRO A 97 -9.01 -3.41 16.89
C PRO A 97 -7.97 -4.29 17.60
N GLY A 98 -8.00 -4.32 18.93
CA GLY A 98 -7.03 -5.03 19.77
C GLY A 98 -6.64 -6.37 19.16
N SER A 99 -5.39 -6.46 18.67
CA SER A 99 -4.86 -7.68 18.09
C SER A 99 -4.66 -8.67 19.22
N THR A 100 -5.65 -9.52 19.50
CA THR A 100 -5.34 -10.80 20.13
C THR A 100 -4.47 -11.54 19.15
N ARG A 101 -3.18 -11.71 19.51
CA ARG A 101 -2.26 -12.63 18.85
C ARG A 101 -3.05 -13.93 18.53
N PRO A 102 -3.07 -14.42 17.28
CA PRO A 102 -3.70 -15.70 17.02
C PRO A 102 -3.03 -16.76 17.91
N PRO A 103 -3.79 -17.69 18.52
CA PRO A 103 -3.17 -18.76 19.31
C PRO A 103 -2.14 -19.48 18.44
N ALA A 104 -0.96 -19.74 19.00
CA ALA A 104 0.06 -20.52 18.32
C ALA A 104 -0.56 -21.86 17.90
N GLY A 105 -0.61 -22.14 16.59
CA GLY A 105 -1.23 -23.34 16.04
C GLY A 105 -2.45 -23.10 15.13
N LEU A 106 -2.40 -22.09 14.24
CA LEU A 106 -3.05 -22.27 12.94
C LEU A 106 -2.29 -23.41 12.20
N PRO A 107 -2.95 -24.27 11.41
CA PRO A 107 -2.33 -25.48 10.87
C PRO A 107 -1.12 -25.19 9.99
#